data_AF-A0A395G9K1-F1
#
_entry.id   AF-A0A395G9K1-F1
#
_cell.length_a   1.000
_cell.length_b   1.000
_cell.length_c   1.000
_cell.angle_alpha   90.00
_cell.angle_beta   90.00
_cell.angle_gamma   90.00
#
_symmetry.space_group_name_H-M   'P 1'
#
loop_
_entity.id
_entity.type
_entity.pdbx_description
1 polymer ?
#
loop_
_entity_poly.entity_id
_entity_poly.type
_entity_poly.pdbx_seq_one_letter_code
_entity_poly.pdbx_strand_id
1 'polypeptide(L)'
;MWTMKDYPNNWKNFDELERKKAIDIGNAMLKQGYKEEDLIPIATKQAQDWYKDATKDELDELKNKKITQHKKDDSVNVDLMDNDVEVYYEDESWKVKTKGSKRASQTFDTKKEAVARAKEIAENKGSKVIEHKKGE
;
A
#
# COMPACT_ATOMS: atom_id res chain seq x y z
N MET A 1 -2.18 -10.61 15.81
CA MET A 1 -1.31 -9.86 14.89
C MET A 1 0.11 -10.35 15.08
N TRP A 2 0.76 -10.72 14.00
CA TRP A 2 2.11 -11.26 13.94
C TRP A 2 3.19 -10.18 14.10
N THR A 3 4.38 -10.61 14.51
CA THR A 3 5.57 -9.79 14.74
C THR A 3 6.79 -10.45 14.11
N MET A 4 7.95 -9.78 14.04
CA MET A 4 9.21 -10.41 13.57
C MET A 4 9.70 -11.57 14.46
N LYS A 5 9.09 -11.79 15.62
CA LYS A 5 9.42 -12.90 16.54
C LYS A 5 8.33 -13.96 16.60
N ASP A 6 7.14 -13.65 16.10
CA ASP A 6 5.94 -14.49 16.24
C ASP A 6 5.09 -14.35 14.97
N TYR A 7 5.31 -15.26 14.03
CA TYR A 7 4.76 -15.23 12.67
C TYR A 7 4.54 -16.66 12.14
N PRO A 8 3.73 -16.86 11.09
CA PRO A 8 3.48 -18.16 10.47
C PRO A 8 4.76 -18.88 10.04
N ASN A 9 4.84 -20.19 10.27
CA ASN A 9 6.00 -21.00 9.91
C ASN A 9 6.40 -20.90 8.43
N ASN A 10 5.44 -20.62 7.54
CA ASN A 10 5.66 -20.41 6.11
C ASN A 10 6.69 -19.29 5.82
N TRP A 11 6.87 -18.33 6.72
CA TRP A 11 7.78 -17.18 6.53
C TRP A 11 9.10 -17.31 7.28
N LYS A 12 9.37 -18.44 7.93
CA LYS A 12 10.60 -18.66 8.71
C LYS A 12 11.87 -18.55 7.88
N ASN A 13 11.78 -18.95 6.61
CA ASN A 13 12.92 -19.02 5.69
C ASN A 13 12.99 -17.81 4.73
N PHE A 14 12.11 -16.83 4.86
CA PHE A 14 12.13 -15.63 4.00
C PHE A 14 13.25 -14.69 4.41
N ASP A 15 13.69 -13.83 3.50
CA ASP A 15 14.57 -12.73 3.88
C ASP A 15 13.88 -11.82 4.91
N GLU A 16 14.67 -11.10 5.70
CA GLU A 16 14.13 -10.29 6.81
C GLU A 16 13.08 -9.27 6.32
N LEU A 17 13.35 -8.61 5.20
CA LEU A 17 12.47 -7.58 4.63
C LEU A 17 11.25 -8.18 3.92
N GLU A 18 11.43 -9.28 3.19
CA GLU A 18 10.33 -10.05 2.59
C GLU A 18 9.36 -10.56 3.67
N ARG A 19 9.90 -11.17 4.73
CA ARG A 19 9.13 -11.61 5.91
C ARG A 19 8.40 -10.45 6.57
N LYS A 20 9.08 -9.32 6.74
CA LYS A 20 8.50 -8.12 7.32
C LYS A 20 7.33 -7.61 6.49
N LYS A 21 7.44 -7.65 5.16
CA LYS A 21 6.37 -7.29 4.23
C LYS A 21 5.19 -8.27 4.33
N ALA A 22 5.46 -9.58 4.38
CA ALA A 22 4.42 -10.60 4.52
C ALA A 22 3.63 -10.43 5.84
N ILE A 23 4.33 -10.13 6.95
CA ILE A 23 3.72 -9.83 8.25
C ILE A 23 2.85 -8.57 8.18
N ASP A 24 3.33 -7.50 7.53
CA ASP A 24 2.60 -6.24 7.37
C ASP A 24 1.29 -6.44 6.59
N ILE A 25 1.35 -7.14 5.46
CA ILE A 25 0.18 -7.47 4.63
C ILE A 25 -0.77 -8.40 5.39
N GLY A 26 -0.23 -9.48 5.98
CA GLY A 26 -1.03 -10.45 6.72
C GLY A 26 -1.75 -9.85 7.92
N ASN A 27 -1.12 -8.93 8.65
CA ASN A 27 -1.75 -8.22 9.75
C ASN A 27 -2.87 -7.27 9.29
N ALA A 28 -2.72 -6.64 8.12
CA ALA A 28 -3.77 -5.83 7.52
C ALA A 28 -4.98 -6.69 7.14
N MET A 29 -4.76 -7.85 6.52
CA MET A 29 -5.82 -8.79 6.17
C MET A 29 -6.51 -9.39 7.39
N LEU A 30 -5.75 -9.74 8.45
CA LEU A 30 -6.29 -10.20 9.73
C LEU A 30 -7.27 -9.19 10.34
N LYS A 31 -6.95 -7.89 10.26
CA LYS A 31 -7.85 -6.83 10.74
C LYS A 31 -9.14 -6.72 9.95
N GLN A 32 -9.09 -7.02 8.65
CA GLN A 32 -10.25 -7.04 7.78
C GLN A 32 -11.11 -8.32 7.98
N GLY A 33 -10.68 -9.24 8.85
CA GLY A 33 -11.44 -10.45 9.18
C GLY A 33 -11.17 -11.63 8.24
N TYR A 34 -10.13 -11.56 7.41
CA TYR A 34 -9.69 -12.71 6.61
C TYR A 34 -9.19 -13.83 7.54
N LYS A 35 -9.43 -15.07 7.13
CA LYS A 35 -8.89 -16.24 7.83
C LYS A 35 -7.42 -16.42 7.53
N GLU A 36 -6.67 -16.90 8.53
CA GLU A 36 -5.23 -17.14 8.41
C GLU A 36 -4.86 -18.06 7.24
N GLU A 37 -5.66 -19.11 7.01
CA GLU A 37 -5.46 -20.08 5.92
C GLU A 37 -5.48 -19.43 4.52
N ASP A 38 -6.35 -18.44 4.31
CA ASP A 38 -6.53 -17.76 3.03
C ASP A 38 -5.50 -16.63 2.85
N LEU A 39 -5.22 -15.91 3.93
CA LEU A 39 -4.38 -14.72 3.85
C LEU A 39 -2.88 -15.06 3.83
N ILE A 40 -2.44 -16.19 4.39
CA ILE A 40 -1.02 -16.58 4.38
C ILE A 40 -0.49 -16.73 2.94
N PRO A 41 -1.14 -17.48 2.03
CA PRO A 41 -0.71 -17.58 0.63
C PRO A 41 -0.73 -16.23 -0.10
N ILE A 42 -1.77 -15.41 0.14
CA ILE A 42 -1.93 -14.10 -0.50
C ILE A 42 -0.82 -13.15 -0.07
N ALA A 43 -0.62 -13.00 1.25
CA ALA A 43 0.44 -12.17 1.81
C ALA A 43 1.84 -12.66 1.42
N THR A 44 2.03 -13.97 1.31
CA THR A 44 3.28 -14.56 0.81
C THR A 44 3.58 -14.10 -0.61
N LYS A 45 2.62 -14.28 -1.53
CA LYS A 45 2.79 -13.93 -2.94
C LYS A 45 3.06 -12.43 -3.10
N GLN A 46 2.25 -11.59 -2.45
CA GLN A 46 2.41 -10.14 -2.54
C GLN A 46 3.74 -9.66 -1.94
N ALA A 47 4.21 -10.27 -0.84
CA ALA A 47 5.51 -9.93 -0.27
C ALA A 47 6.66 -10.32 -1.19
N GLN A 48 6.58 -11.49 -1.82
CA GLN A 48 7.57 -11.97 -2.78
C GLN A 48 7.67 -11.09 -4.02
N ASP A 49 6.52 -10.76 -4.61
CA ASP A 49 6.47 -9.92 -5.80
C ASP A 49 6.98 -8.51 -5.48
N TRP A 50 6.52 -7.92 -4.37
CA TRP A 50 7.03 -6.63 -3.91
C TRP A 50 8.53 -6.66 -3.64
N TYR A 51 9.06 -7.68 -2.96
CA TYR A 51 10.48 -7.72 -2.59
C TYR A 51 11.42 -7.84 -3.80
N LYS A 52 10.98 -8.49 -4.88
CA LYS A 52 11.76 -8.59 -6.12
C LYS A 52 11.91 -7.25 -6.83
N ASP A 53 10.85 -6.44 -6.78
CA ASP A 53 10.78 -5.17 -7.51
C ASP A 53 11.09 -3.95 -6.62
N ALA A 54 11.16 -4.14 -5.30
CA ALA A 54 11.34 -3.07 -4.32
C ALA A 54 12.66 -2.31 -4.53
N THR A 55 12.53 -1.00 -4.61
CA THR A 55 13.67 -0.09 -4.63
C THR A 55 14.31 0.02 -3.25
N LYS A 56 15.55 0.50 -3.20
CA LYS A 56 16.29 0.67 -1.94
C LYS A 56 15.54 1.58 -0.94
N ASP A 57 14.90 2.63 -1.43
CA ASP A 57 14.13 3.55 -0.60
C ASP A 57 12.92 2.87 0.04
N GLU A 58 12.21 2.01 -0.72
CA GLU A 58 11.08 1.23 -0.20
C GLU A 58 11.51 0.16 0.82
N LEU A 59 12.68 -0.46 0.59
CA LEU A 59 13.28 -1.38 1.56
C LEU A 59 13.64 -0.66 2.86
N ASP A 60 14.23 0.54 2.78
CA ASP A 60 14.58 1.34 3.96
C ASP A 60 13.34 1.88 4.68
N GLU A 61 12.28 2.27 3.96
CA GLU A 61 11.00 2.64 4.56
C GLU A 61 10.40 1.45 5.34
N LEU A 62 10.34 0.27 4.72
CA LEU A 62 9.82 -0.93 5.38
C LEU A 62 10.67 -1.32 6.58
N LYS A 63 12.00 -1.20 6.49
CA LYS A 63 12.92 -1.48 7.59
C LYS A 63 12.63 -0.61 8.81
N ASN A 64 12.28 0.65 8.62
CA ASN A 64 11.94 1.59 9.70
C ASN A 64 10.47 1.51 10.14
N LYS A 65 9.59 0.86 9.36
CA LYS A 65 8.16 0.70 9.68
C LYS A 65 7.93 -0.20 10.90
N LYS A 66 6.97 0.19 11.75
CA LYS A 66 6.48 -0.63 12.88
C LYS A 66 5.28 -1.48 12.46
N ILE A 67 5.55 -2.68 11.97
CA ILE A 67 4.55 -3.66 11.49
C ILE A 67 3.56 -4.16 12.57
N THR A 68 3.87 -3.95 13.85
CA THR A 68 3.04 -4.34 15.00
C THR A 68 2.21 -3.19 15.55
N GLN A 69 2.58 -1.94 15.25
CA GLN A 69 1.82 -0.75 15.65
C GLN A 69 0.80 -0.39 14.59
N HIS A 70 -0.11 -1.32 14.45
CA HIS A 70 -1.38 -1.14 13.78
C HIS A 70 -2.35 -0.47 14.77
N LYS A 71 -1.97 0.69 15.34
CA LYS A 71 -2.92 1.48 16.13
C LYS A 71 -4.13 1.77 15.23
N LYS A 72 -5.34 1.69 15.79
CA LYS A 72 -6.44 2.53 15.27
C LYS A 72 -5.98 3.95 15.47
N ASP A 73 -5.20 4.46 14.54
CA ASP A 73 -4.89 5.87 14.45
C ASP A 73 -5.90 6.39 13.44
N ASP A 74 -6.85 7.19 13.92
CA ASP A 74 -7.90 7.78 13.08
C ASP A 74 -7.34 8.68 11.96
N SER A 75 -6.01 8.90 11.92
CA SER A 75 -5.30 9.57 10.82
C SER A 75 -4.82 8.64 9.69
N VAL A 76 -4.75 7.32 9.92
CA VAL A 76 -4.45 6.32 8.87
C VAL A 76 -5.74 5.58 8.59
N ASN A 77 -6.53 6.11 7.66
CA ASN A 77 -7.76 5.46 7.25
C ASN A 77 -7.41 4.18 6.48
N VAL A 78 -7.37 3.05 7.19
CA VAL A 78 -7.03 1.70 6.68
C VAL A 78 -7.96 1.27 5.53
N ASP A 79 -9.14 1.88 5.45
CA ASP A 79 -10.14 1.75 4.38
C ASP A 79 -9.65 2.27 3.01
N LEU A 80 -8.51 2.97 2.96
CA LEU A 80 -7.95 3.54 1.74
C LEU A 80 -7.03 2.58 0.97
N MET A 81 -6.63 1.43 1.55
CA MET A 81 -5.63 0.56 0.91
C MET A 81 -6.12 -0.02 -0.43
N ASP A 82 -7.41 -0.35 -0.51
CA ASP A 82 -8.05 -0.91 -1.70
C ASP A 82 -8.85 0.16 -2.50
N ASN A 83 -8.82 1.42 -2.04
CA ASN A 83 -9.57 2.50 -2.68
C ASN A 83 -8.94 2.95 -3.98
N ASP A 84 -9.81 3.31 -4.92
CA ASP A 84 -9.46 3.89 -6.20
C ASP A 84 -8.51 5.09 -6.05
N VAL A 85 -7.66 5.28 -7.05
CA VAL A 85 -6.72 6.39 -7.12
C VAL A 85 -7.35 7.52 -7.93
N GLU A 86 -7.39 8.73 -7.38
CA GLU A 86 -7.96 9.91 -8.01
C GLU A 86 -6.86 10.82 -8.57
N VAL A 87 -7.07 11.28 -9.80
CA VAL A 87 -6.29 12.34 -10.44
C VAL A 87 -7.16 13.59 -10.48
N TYR A 88 -6.70 14.68 -9.85
CA TYR A 88 -7.44 15.94 -9.76
C TYR A 88 -6.52 17.13 -10.00
N TYR A 89 -7.11 18.30 -10.28
CA TYR A 89 -6.36 19.53 -10.50
C TYR A 89 -6.68 20.53 -9.40
N GLU A 90 -5.65 21.00 -8.69
CA GLU A 90 -5.77 21.91 -7.56
C GLU A 90 -4.48 22.72 -7.45
N ASP A 91 -4.55 23.99 -7.03
CA ASP A 91 -3.38 24.88 -6.88
C ASP A 91 -2.47 24.87 -8.11
N GLU A 92 -3.07 25.08 -9.28
CA GLU A 92 -2.39 25.12 -10.57
C GLU A 92 -1.63 23.83 -10.99
N SER A 93 -1.81 22.74 -10.26
CA SER A 93 -1.06 21.48 -10.46
C SER A 93 -1.96 20.25 -10.50
N TRP A 94 -1.49 19.18 -11.15
CA TRP A 94 -2.16 17.89 -11.19
C TRP A 94 -1.72 17.03 -10.00
N LYS A 95 -2.67 16.59 -9.19
CA LYS A 95 -2.41 15.84 -7.97
C LYS A 95 -3.00 14.44 -8.07
N VAL A 96 -2.30 13.49 -7.46
CA VAL A 96 -2.73 12.09 -7.33
C VAL A 96 -3.00 11.83 -5.88
N LYS A 97 -4.18 11.32 -5.52
CA LYS A 97 -4.49 10.89 -4.15
C LYS A 97 -5.24 9.56 -4.17
N THR A 98 -5.26 8.88 -3.04
CA THR A 98 -6.20 7.78 -2.86
C THR A 98 -7.59 8.33 -2.52
N LYS A 99 -8.65 7.77 -3.10
CA LYS A 99 -10.04 8.19 -2.85
C LYS A 99 -10.37 8.11 -1.37
N GLY A 100 -10.78 9.24 -0.79
CA GLY A 100 -11.02 9.40 0.66
C GLY A 100 -9.79 9.89 1.46
N SER A 101 -8.61 9.99 0.85
CA SER A 101 -7.45 10.64 1.44
C SER A 101 -7.61 12.16 1.45
N LYS A 102 -7.23 12.79 2.57
CA LYS A 102 -7.14 14.26 2.68
C LYS A 102 -5.86 14.84 2.07
N ARG A 103 -4.88 13.99 1.75
CA ARG A 103 -3.57 14.40 1.24
C ARG A 103 -3.32 13.82 -0.15
N ALA A 104 -2.77 14.65 -1.03
CA ALA A 104 -2.15 14.19 -2.27
C ALA A 104 -0.98 13.25 -1.92
N SER A 105 -0.90 12.15 -2.64
CA SER A 105 0.28 11.28 -2.65
C SER A 105 1.42 11.98 -3.40
N GLN A 106 1.13 12.56 -4.58
CA GLN A 106 2.10 13.25 -5.43
C GLN A 106 1.45 14.36 -6.26
N THR A 107 2.28 15.28 -6.77
CA THR A 107 1.90 16.45 -7.57
C THR A 107 2.76 16.50 -8.84
N PHE A 108 2.17 16.94 -9.95
CA PHE A 108 2.73 16.98 -11.29
C PHE A 108 2.29 18.23 -12.05
N ASP A 109 3.07 18.63 -13.05
CA ASP A 109 2.74 19.77 -13.91
C ASP A 109 1.70 19.40 -14.98
N THR A 110 1.71 18.14 -15.45
CA THR A 110 0.82 17.69 -16.53
C THR A 110 -0.14 16.59 -16.10
N LYS A 111 -1.34 16.59 -16.70
CA LYS A 111 -2.35 15.54 -16.48
C LYS A 111 -1.80 14.16 -16.84
N LYS A 112 -1.02 14.09 -17.92
CA LYS A 112 -0.48 12.83 -18.45
C LYS A 112 0.42 12.14 -17.42
N GLU A 113 1.29 12.88 -16.75
CA GLU A 113 2.17 12.34 -15.71
C GLU A 113 1.37 11.89 -14.48
N ALA A 114 0.41 12.70 -14.03
CA ALA A 114 -0.46 12.33 -12.92
C ALA A 114 -1.28 11.07 -13.22
N VAL A 115 -1.82 10.92 -14.43
CA VAL A 115 -2.56 9.72 -14.85
C VAL A 115 -1.64 8.50 -14.93
N ALA A 116 -0.44 8.64 -15.49
CA ALA A 116 0.52 7.53 -15.55
C ALA A 116 0.86 7.03 -14.14
N ARG A 117 1.13 7.95 -13.22
CA ARG A 117 1.41 7.60 -11.83
C ARG A 117 0.21 7.01 -11.11
N ALA A 118 -0.99 7.53 -11.36
CA ALA A 118 -2.20 6.98 -10.76
C ALA A 118 -2.47 5.54 -11.20
N LYS A 119 -2.21 5.21 -12.47
CA LYS A 119 -2.33 3.84 -12.99
C LYS A 119 -1.37 2.87 -12.33
N GLU A 120 -0.10 3.26 -12.19
CA GLU A 120 0.89 2.45 -11.49
C GLU A 120 0.47 2.18 -10.03
N ILE A 121 0.00 3.21 -9.31
CA ILE A 121 -0.47 3.05 -7.93
C ILE A 121 -1.72 2.15 -7.89
N ALA A 122 -2.63 2.30 -8.85
CA ALA A 122 -3.86 1.52 -8.90
C ALA A 122 -3.58 0.04 -9.24
N GLU A 123 -2.67 -0.25 -10.16
CA GLU A 123 -2.21 -1.61 -10.49
C GLU A 123 -1.58 -2.28 -9.27
N ASN A 124 -0.70 -1.59 -8.56
CA ASN A 124 -0.06 -2.10 -7.34
C ASN A 124 -1.06 -2.36 -6.20
N LYS A 125 -2.20 -1.67 -6.18
CA LYS A 125 -3.28 -1.84 -5.20
C LYS A 125 -4.38 -2.79 -5.66
N GLY A 126 -4.43 -3.16 -6.94
CA GLY A 126 -5.60 -3.81 -7.54
C GLY A 126 -6.86 -2.92 -7.56
N SER A 127 -6.71 -1.59 -7.57
CA SER A 127 -7.80 -0.61 -7.58
C SER A 127 -7.98 0.02 -8.97
N LYS A 128 -8.92 0.95 -9.13
CA LYS A 128 -9.12 1.68 -10.40
C LYS A 128 -8.56 3.11 -10.31
N VAL A 129 -8.42 3.74 -11.47
CA VAL A 129 -8.12 5.18 -11.57
C VAL A 129 -9.39 5.95 -11.87
N ILE A 130 -9.62 7.02 -11.13
CA ILE A 130 -10.69 8.01 -11.35
C ILE A 130 -10.02 9.31 -11.79
N GLU A 131 -10.34 9.77 -13.00
CA GLU A 131 -9.80 11.01 -13.53
C GLU A 131 -10.85 12.12 -13.45
N HIS A 132 -10.56 13.17 -12.68
CA HIS A 132 -11.39 14.36 -12.60
C HIS A 132 -11.07 15.36 -13.74
N LYS A 133 -12.02 16.25 -14.02
CA LYS A 133 -11.79 17.37 -14.94
C LYS A 133 -11.17 18.55 -14.20
N LYS A 134 -10.53 19.44 -14.96
CA LYS A 134 -9.98 20.69 -14.42
C LYS A 134 -11.15 21.58 -13.96
N GLY A 135 -11.26 21.81 -12.65
CA GLY A 135 -12.31 22.66 -12.04
C GLY A 135 -13.48 21.92 -11.39
N GLU A 136 -13.34 20.60 -11.15
CA GLU A 136 -14.30 19.76 -10.43
C GLU A 136 -13.86 19.57 -8.97
#